data_AF-A0ABD1TZB8-F1
#
_entry.id   AF-A0ABD1TZB8-F1
#
_cell.length_a   1.000
_cell.length_b   1.000
_cell.length_c   1.000
_cell.angle_alpha   90.00
_cell.angle_beta   90.00
_cell.angle_gamma   90.00
#
_symmetry.space_group_name_H-M   'P 1'
#
loop_
_entity.id
_entity.type
_entity.pdbx_description
1 polymer ?
#
loop_
_entity_poly.entity_id
_entity_poly.type
_entity_poly.pdbx_seq_one_letter_code
_entity_poly.pdbx_strand_id
1 'polypeptide(L)'
;MDKTESLLKKDYYEDCPGCKMDRQKELQRGLPIKQVLTIWIIVLATALTISSLFPFLYFMVRDFHIAKREEDIGYYAGYIGSSYMLGRALTSVVWGAIADRFGRKPVIIIGSATVVVFNTLFGLSTNFWMAISMRFLLGSLNGLLGPIKAYASEVVREEYQSVGLSAVSTAWGTGLIIGPALGGFLAQPAEKYPAIFASDSIFGRFPYFLPCLIISLFALLVTIACFWIPETLHTHNSEKISSQISYDALESASLRSNDKVDLKEGSETTSKESLIKNWPLMSSILVYCVFSLHDMAYTEIFSLWAVSPKRLGGLSYSTQDVGEVLAISGLGLLVFQSSLYPLVEKIIGPTMVSRIAGIVSIPLLTSYHYIGMLSGIALSVVLNCASLVKNVLSISIVTGLFILQNRAVEQHQRGAANGIAMTLMSLFKAAGPAGGGALFSWAEKREGAYFLPGDQMVFFILNIIELVGVLMTFKPFLVERRQ
;
A
#
# COMPACT_ATOMS: atom_id res chain seq x y z
N MET A 1 -25.81 -5.83 45.94
CA MET A 1 -24.39 -6.10 45.70
C MET A 1 -24.30 -7.29 44.76
N ASP A 2 -23.66 -7.02 43.62
CA ASP A 2 -23.24 -7.88 42.51
C ASP A 2 -24.02 -9.12 42.08
N LYS A 3 -24.82 -8.95 41.02
CA LYS A 3 -25.04 -9.98 39.99
C LYS A 3 -24.41 -9.61 38.64
N THR A 4 -23.75 -8.46 38.54
CA THR A 4 -23.20 -7.92 37.28
C THR A 4 -21.71 -8.21 37.10
N GLU A 5 -20.98 -8.58 38.16
CA GLU A 5 -19.56 -8.99 38.09
C GLU A 5 -19.32 -10.41 37.52
N SER A 6 -20.37 -11.17 37.19
CA SER A 6 -20.24 -12.52 36.60
C SER A 6 -20.11 -12.54 35.07
N LEU A 7 -20.13 -11.37 34.42
CA LEU A 7 -19.92 -11.27 32.97
C LEU A 7 -18.42 -11.33 32.66
N LEU A 8 -17.95 -12.56 32.39
CA LEU A 8 -16.66 -12.94 31.80
C LEU A 8 -15.42 -12.58 32.64
N LYS A 9 -15.13 -13.40 33.65
CA LYS A 9 -13.75 -13.58 34.11
C LYS A 9 -12.94 -14.08 32.91
N LYS A 10 -12.21 -13.20 32.23
CA LYS A 10 -11.27 -13.62 31.18
C LYS A 10 -10.14 -14.39 31.86
N ASP A 11 -10.11 -15.71 31.66
CA ASP A 11 -9.00 -16.52 32.13
C ASP A 11 -7.75 -16.22 31.29
N TYR A 12 -6.80 -15.54 31.91
CA TYR A 12 -5.50 -15.24 31.32
C TYR A 12 -4.53 -16.40 31.54
N TYR A 13 -4.03 -16.98 30.46
CA TYR A 13 -3.02 -18.03 30.51
C TYR A 13 -1.62 -17.41 30.48
N GLU A 14 -0.78 -17.71 31.49
CA GLU A 14 0.57 -17.11 31.61
C GLU A 14 1.54 -17.51 30.47
N ASP A 15 1.31 -18.64 29.81
CA ASP A 15 2.13 -19.10 28.68
C ASP A 15 1.64 -18.59 27.32
N CYS A 16 0.50 -17.89 27.28
CA CYS A 16 -0.09 -17.41 26.04
C CYS A 16 0.34 -15.95 25.76
N PRO A 17 1.06 -15.68 24.65
CA PRO A 17 1.50 -14.32 24.31
C PRO A 17 0.31 -13.36 24.06
N GLY A 18 -0.75 -13.84 23.40
CA GLY A 18 -1.99 -13.06 23.21
C GLY A 18 -2.66 -12.64 24.54
N CYS A 19 -2.75 -13.56 25.51
CA CYS A 19 -3.30 -13.25 26.84
C CYS A 19 -2.46 -12.19 27.59
N LYS A 20 -1.12 -12.21 27.44
CA LYS A 20 -0.25 -11.15 27.99
C LYS A 20 -0.57 -9.78 27.38
N MET A 21 -0.84 -9.75 26.07
CA MET A 21 -1.20 -8.52 25.38
C MET A 21 -2.56 -7.99 25.77
N ASP A 22 -3.55 -8.87 25.94
CA ASP A 22 -4.87 -8.47 26.44
C ASP A 22 -4.79 -7.87 27.83
N ARG A 23 -4.03 -8.49 28.74
CA ARG A 23 -3.78 -7.95 30.07
C ARG A 23 -3.08 -6.59 30.02
N GLN A 24 -2.10 -6.41 29.14
CA GLN A 24 -1.46 -5.10 28.93
C GLN A 24 -2.43 -4.05 28.40
N LYS A 25 -3.32 -4.40 27.47
CA LYS A 25 -4.36 -3.51 26.94
C LYS A 25 -5.35 -3.06 28.02
N GLU A 26 -5.67 -3.92 28.97
CA GLU A 26 -6.55 -3.58 30.10
C GLU A 26 -5.88 -2.66 31.12
N LEU A 27 -4.58 -2.87 31.37
CA LEU A 27 -3.80 -2.04 32.30
C LEU A 27 -3.41 -0.68 31.71
N GLN A 28 -3.28 -0.57 30.38
CA GLN A 28 -2.85 0.64 29.71
C GLN A 28 -3.97 1.70 29.67
N ARG A 29 -3.82 2.74 30.50
CA ARG A 29 -4.69 3.93 30.48
C ARG A 29 -4.12 4.97 29.52
N GLY A 30 -4.87 5.34 28.47
CA GLY A 30 -4.51 6.37 27.49
C GLY A 30 -4.02 5.84 26.14
N LEU A 31 -3.57 6.76 25.27
CA LEU A 31 -3.20 6.43 23.88
C LEU A 31 -1.89 5.63 23.82
N PRO A 32 -1.85 4.48 23.11
CA PRO A 32 -0.64 3.65 22.99
C PRO A 32 0.39 4.19 21.99
N ILE A 33 0.98 5.35 22.30
CA ILE A 33 1.91 6.07 21.40
C ILE A 33 3.09 5.18 20.97
N LYS A 34 3.67 4.41 21.88
CA LYS A 34 4.82 3.53 21.58
C LYS A 34 4.47 2.48 20.52
N GLN A 35 3.33 1.82 20.67
CA GLN A 35 2.87 0.79 19.73
C GLN A 35 2.53 1.40 18.37
N VAL A 36 1.80 2.54 18.37
CA VAL A 36 1.42 3.27 17.16
C VAL A 36 2.66 3.75 16.39
N LEU A 37 3.65 4.34 17.07
CA LEU A 37 4.91 4.76 16.46
C LEU A 37 5.70 3.57 15.88
N THR A 38 5.70 2.44 16.59
CA THR A 38 6.39 1.22 16.12
C THR A 38 5.76 0.70 14.83
N ILE A 39 4.43 0.64 14.75
CA ILE A 39 3.70 0.30 13.51
C ILE A 39 4.06 1.29 12.40
N TRP A 40 4.08 2.58 12.70
CA TRP A 40 4.37 3.63 11.73
C TRP A 40 5.77 3.46 11.11
N ILE A 41 6.79 3.23 11.94
CA ILE A 41 8.18 3.02 11.49
C ILE A 41 8.30 1.74 10.63
N ILE A 42 7.63 0.65 11.02
CA ILE A 42 7.63 -0.63 10.28
C ILE A 42 7.02 -0.46 8.89
N VAL A 43 5.87 0.20 8.80
CA VAL A 43 5.20 0.45 7.53
C VAL A 43 6.01 1.41 6.66
N LEU A 44 6.62 2.45 7.26
CA LEU A 44 7.45 3.40 6.55
C LEU A 44 8.63 2.70 5.86
N ALA A 45 9.33 1.78 6.53
CA ALA A 45 10.45 1.05 5.94
C ALA A 45 10.05 0.30 4.65
N THR A 46 8.86 -0.29 4.63
CA THR A 46 8.34 -0.96 3.42
C THR A 46 7.86 0.05 2.38
N ALA A 47 7.19 1.13 2.79
CA ALA A 47 6.70 2.15 1.87
C ALA A 47 7.85 2.80 1.07
N LEU A 48 8.98 3.09 1.73
CA LEU A 48 10.16 3.70 1.11
C LEU A 48 10.70 2.86 -0.05
N THR A 49 10.77 1.53 0.08
CA THR A 49 11.27 0.64 -0.99
C THR A 49 10.43 0.70 -2.27
N ILE A 50 9.14 0.95 -2.12
CA ILE A 50 8.18 0.98 -3.23
C ILE A 50 8.29 2.32 -3.95
N SER A 51 8.22 3.40 -3.19
CA SER A 51 8.13 4.76 -3.74
C SER A 51 9.48 5.30 -4.22
N SER A 52 10.61 4.85 -3.67
CA SER A 52 11.93 5.32 -4.10
C SER A 52 12.33 4.88 -5.50
N LEU A 53 11.66 3.88 -6.09
CA LEU A 53 12.00 3.35 -7.41
C LEU A 53 11.76 4.37 -8.53
N PHE A 54 10.62 5.05 -8.49
CA PHE A 54 10.08 5.78 -9.63
C PHE A 54 11.02 6.83 -10.23
N PRO A 55 11.75 7.66 -9.44
CA PRO A 55 12.63 8.68 -9.99
C PRO A 55 13.80 8.16 -10.84
N PHE A 56 14.30 6.94 -10.56
CA PHE A 56 15.52 6.43 -11.19
C PHE A 56 15.31 5.20 -12.08
N LEU A 57 14.09 4.65 -12.13
CA LEU A 57 13.80 3.42 -12.85
C LEU A 57 14.13 3.52 -14.35
N TYR A 58 13.77 4.62 -15.01
CA TYR A 58 14.08 4.85 -16.43
C TYR A 58 15.59 4.77 -16.68
N PHE A 59 16.36 5.51 -15.88
CA PHE A 59 17.83 5.55 -15.99
C PHE A 59 18.45 4.18 -15.72
N MET A 60 17.93 3.45 -14.73
CA MET A 60 18.40 2.10 -14.41
C MET A 60 18.23 1.13 -15.58
N VAL A 61 17.08 1.17 -16.26
CA VAL A 61 16.83 0.34 -17.45
C VAL A 61 17.71 0.77 -18.63
N ARG A 62 17.90 2.08 -18.83
CA ARG A 62 18.78 2.64 -19.85
C ARG A 62 20.23 2.15 -19.67
N ASP A 63 20.73 2.20 -18.44
CA ASP A 63 22.12 1.83 -18.10
C ASP A 63 22.35 0.32 -18.14
N PHE A 64 21.29 -0.50 -18.08
CA PHE A 64 21.40 -1.94 -18.34
C PHE A 64 21.60 -2.29 -19.82
N HIS A 65 21.43 -1.32 -20.73
CA HIS A 65 21.60 -1.50 -22.17
C HIS A 65 20.79 -2.68 -22.77
N ILE A 66 19.63 -3.00 -22.15
CA ILE A 66 18.74 -4.07 -22.61
C ILE A 66 17.81 -3.62 -23.74
N ALA A 67 17.40 -2.34 -23.71
CA ALA A 67 16.56 -1.74 -24.71
C ALA A 67 17.40 -1.39 -25.95
N LYS A 68 17.01 -1.91 -27.12
CA LYS A 68 17.70 -1.62 -28.39
C LYS A 68 17.46 -0.19 -28.87
N ARG A 69 16.33 0.39 -28.48
CA ARG A 69 15.92 1.75 -28.78
C ARG A 69 15.46 2.43 -27.50
N GLU A 70 15.58 3.74 -27.45
CA GLU A 70 15.14 4.52 -26.29
C GLU A 70 13.62 4.39 -26.07
N GLU A 71 12.84 4.25 -27.16
CA GLU A 71 11.39 4.07 -27.04
C GLU A 71 10.99 2.77 -26.34
N ASP A 72 11.88 1.78 -26.27
CA ASP A 72 11.61 0.50 -25.61
C ASP A 72 11.92 0.53 -24.10
N ILE A 73 12.55 1.59 -23.58
CA ILE A 73 12.96 1.69 -22.17
C ILE A 73 11.74 1.59 -21.25
N GLY A 74 10.64 2.29 -21.58
CA GLY A 74 9.40 2.28 -20.80
C GLY A 74 8.82 0.87 -20.62
N TYR A 75 8.85 0.04 -21.65
CA TYR A 75 8.37 -1.33 -21.63
C TYR A 75 9.13 -2.20 -20.62
N TYR A 76 10.47 -2.10 -20.61
CA TYR A 76 11.31 -2.82 -19.66
C TYR A 76 11.19 -2.26 -18.24
N ALA A 77 11.09 -0.94 -18.08
CA ALA A 77 10.84 -0.29 -16.79
C ALA A 77 9.55 -0.81 -16.15
N GLY A 78 8.46 -0.88 -16.92
CA GLY A 78 7.18 -1.40 -16.48
C GLY A 78 7.25 -2.84 -15.93
N TYR A 79 8.10 -3.70 -16.48
CA TYR A 79 8.31 -5.05 -15.92
C TYR A 79 9.03 -5.04 -14.57
N ILE A 80 10.03 -4.18 -14.39
CA ILE A 80 10.68 -4.03 -13.08
C ILE A 80 9.69 -3.45 -12.06
N GLY A 81 8.93 -2.41 -12.43
CA GLY A 81 7.91 -1.80 -11.56
C GLY A 81 6.82 -2.79 -11.15
N SER A 82 6.35 -3.64 -12.07
CA SER A 82 5.28 -4.62 -11.81
C SER A 82 5.75 -5.85 -11.03
N SER A 83 7.00 -6.28 -11.19
CA SER A 83 7.52 -7.53 -10.58
C SER A 83 7.33 -7.61 -9.06
N TYR A 84 7.52 -6.49 -8.34
CA TYR A 84 7.31 -6.42 -6.90
C TYR A 84 5.84 -6.61 -6.52
N MET A 85 4.92 -5.93 -7.23
CA MET A 85 3.49 -6.04 -6.96
C MET A 85 2.95 -7.42 -7.35
N LEU A 86 3.49 -8.02 -8.43
CA LEU A 86 3.16 -9.39 -8.83
C LEU A 86 3.57 -10.41 -7.77
N GLY A 87 4.83 -10.34 -7.29
CA GLY A 87 5.30 -11.23 -6.22
C GLY A 87 4.44 -11.11 -4.96
N ARG A 88 4.07 -9.89 -4.58
CA ARG A 88 3.16 -9.64 -3.46
C ARG A 88 1.77 -10.22 -3.69
N ALA A 89 1.19 -10.05 -4.88
CA ALA A 89 -0.16 -10.54 -5.18
C ALA A 89 -0.25 -12.07 -5.10
N LEU A 90 0.81 -12.78 -5.52
CA LEU A 90 0.86 -14.24 -5.49
C LEU A 90 0.99 -14.81 -4.07
N THR A 91 1.57 -14.05 -3.14
CA THR A 91 1.96 -14.55 -1.81
C THR A 91 1.20 -13.89 -0.65
N SER A 92 0.44 -12.82 -0.88
CA SER A 92 -0.21 -12.06 0.19
C SER A 92 -1.18 -12.89 1.04
N VAL A 93 -1.96 -13.77 0.39
CA VAL A 93 -2.90 -14.68 1.07
C VAL A 93 -2.14 -15.71 1.92
N VAL A 94 -1.04 -16.24 1.38
CA VAL A 94 -0.20 -17.22 2.07
C VAL A 94 0.41 -16.60 3.31
N TRP A 95 0.96 -15.38 3.23
CA TRP A 95 1.51 -14.67 4.38
C TRP A 95 0.46 -14.31 5.44
N GLY A 96 -0.79 -14.02 5.02
CA GLY A 96 -1.91 -13.87 5.96
C GLY A 96 -2.17 -15.15 6.74
N ALA A 97 -2.29 -16.28 6.04
CA ALA A 97 -2.49 -17.58 6.67
C ALA A 97 -1.31 -18.00 7.58
N ILE A 98 -0.07 -17.70 7.17
CA ILE A 98 1.12 -17.93 8.00
C ILE A 98 1.06 -17.06 9.26
N ALA A 99 0.69 -15.78 9.15
CA ALA A 99 0.58 -14.89 10.30
C ALA A 99 -0.50 -15.33 11.29
N ASP A 100 -1.61 -15.89 10.79
CA ASP A 100 -2.67 -16.42 11.64
C ASP A 100 -2.28 -17.72 12.35
N ARG A 101 -1.40 -18.53 11.74
CA ARG A 101 -0.95 -19.80 12.32
C ARG A 101 0.26 -19.66 13.25
N PHE A 102 1.25 -18.86 12.85
CA PHE A 102 2.54 -18.73 13.54
C PHE A 102 2.69 -17.43 14.33
N GLY A 103 1.75 -16.50 14.19
CA GLY A 103 1.77 -15.22 14.86
C GLY A 103 2.25 -14.09 13.95
N ARG A 104 1.97 -12.85 14.38
CA ARG A 104 2.14 -11.65 13.56
C ARG A 104 3.58 -11.17 13.64
N LYS A 105 4.23 -11.32 14.81
CA LYS A 105 5.61 -10.87 15.04
C LYS A 105 6.62 -11.58 14.13
N PRO A 106 6.64 -12.92 13.99
CA PRO A 106 7.58 -13.59 13.08
C PRO A 106 7.44 -13.12 11.63
N VAL A 107 6.20 -12.95 11.15
CA VAL A 107 5.95 -12.50 9.77
C VAL A 107 6.43 -11.07 9.55
N ILE A 108 6.24 -10.17 10.52
CA ILE A 108 6.76 -8.80 10.46
C ILE A 108 8.30 -8.77 10.43
N ILE A 109 8.95 -9.60 11.25
CA ILE A 109 10.42 -9.71 11.28
C ILE A 109 10.95 -10.26 9.94
N ILE A 110 10.34 -11.31 9.39
CA ILE A 110 10.74 -11.88 8.10
C ILE A 110 10.53 -10.86 6.97
N GLY A 111 9.40 -10.15 6.96
CA GLY A 111 9.10 -9.13 5.95
C GLY A 111 10.09 -7.97 5.98
N SER A 112 10.44 -7.46 7.17
CA SER A 112 11.43 -6.39 7.33
C SER A 112 12.86 -6.86 7.01
N ALA A 113 13.25 -8.07 7.40
CA ALA A 113 14.55 -8.65 7.03
C ALA A 113 14.68 -8.85 5.50
N THR A 114 13.59 -9.27 4.84
CA THR A 114 13.52 -9.40 3.38
C THR A 114 13.81 -8.07 2.69
N VAL A 115 13.28 -6.95 3.23
CA VAL A 115 13.60 -5.61 2.73
C VAL A 115 15.10 -5.37 2.79
N VAL A 116 15.77 -5.64 3.91
CA VAL A 116 17.22 -5.43 4.04
C VAL A 116 17.99 -6.18 2.96
N VAL A 117 17.71 -7.47 2.79
CA VAL A 117 18.47 -8.33 1.87
C VAL A 117 18.18 -7.96 0.41
N PHE A 118 16.92 -8.04 -0.02
CA PHE A 118 16.59 -7.93 -1.44
C PHE A 118 16.61 -6.49 -1.97
N ASN A 119 16.37 -5.48 -1.12
CA ASN A 119 16.54 -4.09 -1.54
C ASN A 119 18.02 -3.74 -1.74
N THR A 120 18.91 -4.24 -0.86
CA THR A 120 20.37 -4.10 -1.03
C THR A 120 20.84 -4.79 -2.32
N LEU A 121 20.40 -6.04 -2.54
CA LEU A 121 20.75 -6.78 -3.76
C LEU A 121 20.18 -6.15 -5.03
N PHE A 122 18.99 -5.55 -4.96
CA PHE A 122 18.42 -4.77 -6.05
C PHE A 122 19.29 -3.56 -6.39
N GLY A 123 19.77 -2.80 -5.40
CA GLY A 123 20.69 -1.67 -5.63
C GLY A 123 22.04 -2.08 -6.22
N LEU A 124 22.47 -3.33 -6.01
CA LEU A 124 23.67 -3.94 -6.59
C LEU A 124 23.43 -4.66 -7.92
N SER A 125 22.23 -4.53 -8.51
CA SER A 125 21.93 -5.22 -9.76
C SER A 125 22.69 -4.62 -10.94
N THR A 126 23.30 -5.48 -11.75
CA THR A 126 24.05 -5.09 -12.96
C THR A 126 23.33 -5.43 -14.26
N ASN A 127 22.24 -6.19 -14.17
CA ASN A 127 21.50 -6.62 -15.34
C ASN A 127 19.99 -6.60 -15.05
N PHE A 128 19.23 -6.51 -16.15
CA PHE A 128 17.77 -6.44 -16.13
C PHE A 128 17.10 -7.61 -15.40
N TRP A 129 17.55 -8.85 -15.67
CA TRP A 129 16.96 -10.06 -15.10
C TRP A 129 17.19 -10.19 -13.60
N MET A 130 18.36 -9.75 -13.11
CA MET A 130 18.67 -9.66 -11.69
C MET A 130 17.78 -8.62 -11.02
N ALA A 131 17.59 -7.44 -11.62
CA ALA A 131 16.70 -6.41 -11.08
C ALA A 131 15.26 -6.92 -10.93
N ILE A 132 14.70 -7.58 -11.96
CA ILE A 132 13.38 -8.22 -11.88
C ILE A 132 13.34 -9.30 -10.79
N SER A 133 14.33 -10.18 -10.75
CA SER A 133 14.34 -11.30 -9.80
C SER A 133 14.39 -10.80 -8.37
N MET A 134 15.25 -9.82 -8.07
CA MET A 134 15.36 -9.24 -6.73
C MET A 134 14.07 -8.51 -6.33
N ARG A 135 13.42 -7.80 -7.24
CA ARG A 135 12.12 -7.14 -6.97
C ARG A 135 10.98 -8.12 -6.78
N PHE A 136 10.92 -9.17 -7.60
CA PHE A 136 9.93 -10.22 -7.46
C PHE A 136 10.08 -10.97 -6.13
N LEU A 137 11.31 -11.31 -5.73
CA LEU A 137 11.59 -11.95 -4.45
C LEU A 137 11.31 -11.02 -3.27
N LEU A 138 11.72 -9.76 -3.37
CA LEU A 138 11.37 -8.73 -2.39
C LEU A 138 9.86 -8.63 -2.20
N GLY A 139 9.08 -8.66 -3.29
CA GLY A 139 7.62 -8.65 -3.21
C GLY A 139 7.03 -9.94 -2.65
N SER A 140 7.52 -11.09 -3.09
CA SER A 140 7.00 -12.41 -2.72
C SER A 140 7.25 -12.77 -1.25
N LEU A 141 8.35 -12.27 -0.69
CA LEU A 141 8.74 -12.57 0.69
C LEU A 141 8.34 -11.43 1.66
N ASN A 142 7.99 -10.25 1.15
CA ASN A 142 7.50 -9.13 1.96
C ASN A 142 5.97 -9.13 2.09
N GLY A 143 5.46 -10.07 2.90
CA GLY A 143 4.04 -10.20 3.21
C GLY A 143 3.47 -9.20 4.24
N LEU A 144 4.17 -8.10 4.54
CA LEU A 144 3.91 -7.27 5.74
C LEU A 144 2.54 -6.58 5.79
N LEU A 145 2.03 -6.08 4.66
CA LEU A 145 0.89 -5.13 4.67
C LEU A 145 -0.44 -5.70 5.21
N GLY A 146 -0.68 -7.00 5.05
CA GLY A 146 -1.86 -7.67 5.62
C GLY A 146 -1.72 -7.84 7.13
N PRO A 147 -0.74 -8.63 7.60
CA PRO A 147 -0.45 -8.87 9.00
C PRO A 147 -0.26 -7.60 9.83
N ILE A 148 0.40 -6.55 9.30
CA ILE A 148 0.62 -5.31 10.06
C ILE A 148 -0.67 -4.55 10.34
N LYS A 149 -1.68 -4.63 9.45
CA LYS A 149 -3.00 -4.01 9.70
C LYS A 149 -3.78 -4.77 10.77
N ALA A 150 -3.74 -6.11 10.72
CA ALA A 150 -4.31 -6.95 11.78
C ALA A 150 -3.62 -6.67 13.12
N TYR A 151 -2.29 -6.68 13.14
CA TYR A 151 -1.48 -6.33 14.30
C TYR A 151 -1.80 -4.92 14.84
N ALA A 152 -1.96 -3.93 13.95
CA ALA A 152 -2.31 -2.57 14.33
C ALA A 152 -3.67 -2.44 15.02
N SER A 153 -4.64 -3.30 14.68
CA SER A 153 -5.93 -3.38 15.37
C SER A 153 -5.89 -4.22 16.65
N GLU A 154 -5.01 -5.21 16.73
CA GLU A 154 -4.92 -6.15 17.86
C GLU A 154 -4.08 -5.62 19.03
N VAL A 155 -3.08 -4.79 18.77
CA VAL A 155 -2.14 -4.28 19.79
C VAL A 155 -2.72 -3.11 20.60
N VAL A 156 -3.75 -2.44 20.08
CA VAL A 156 -4.40 -1.29 20.71
C VAL A 156 -5.77 -1.69 21.28
N ARG A 157 -6.28 -0.90 22.24
CA ARG A 157 -7.67 -1.06 22.73
C ARG A 157 -8.65 -0.76 21.61
N GLU A 158 -9.86 -1.33 21.69
CA GLU A 158 -10.92 -1.15 20.68
C GLU A 158 -11.20 0.32 20.36
N GLU A 159 -11.22 1.17 21.41
CA GLU A 159 -11.39 2.63 21.32
C GLU A 159 -10.35 3.32 20.43
N TYR A 160 -9.15 2.75 20.29
CA TYR A 160 -8.01 3.32 19.56
C TYR A 160 -7.65 2.57 18.27
N GLN A 161 -8.45 1.60 17.83
CA GLN A 161 -8.20 0.84 16.59
C GLN A 161 -8.09 1.74 15.36
N SER A 162 -8.91 2.79 15.29
CA SER A 162 -8.84 3.79 14.21
C SER A 162 -7.49 4.51 14.18
N VAL A 163 -6.88 4.78 15.34
CA VAL A 163 -5.55 5.41 15.45
C VAL A 163 -4.44 4.45 15.02
N GLY A 164 -4.54 3.16 15.36
CA GLY A 164 -3.60 2.15 14.87
C GLY A 164 -3.63 2.03 13.35
N LEU A 165 -4.82 1.96 12.75
CA LEU A 165 -5.01 1.89 11.31
C LEU A 165 -4.62 3.20 10.58
N SER A 166 -4.84 4.36 11.21
CA SER A 166 -4.41 5.63 10.64
C SER A 166 -2.89 5.74 10.60
N ALA A 167 -2.16 5.18 11.58
CA ALA A 167 -0.70 5.14 11.57
C ALA A 167 -0.12 4.36 10.39
N VAL A 168 -0.76 3.25 9.99
CA VAL A 168 -0.38 2.53 8.76
C VAL A 168 -0.55 3.42 7.52
N SER A 169 -1.65 4.18 7.46
CA SER A 169 -1.97 5.04 6.32
C SER A 169 -1.07 6.28 6.25
N THR A 170 -0.76 6.90 7.39
CA THR A 170 0.14 8.06 7.44
C THR A 170 1.58 7.67 7.15
N ALA A 171 2.04 6.51 7.63
CA ALA A 171 3.37 5.98 7.28
C ALA A 171 3.52 5.76 5.76
N TRP A 172 2.49 5.23 5.11
CA TRP A 172 2.46 5.10 3.66
C TRP A 172 2.55 6.47 2.97
N GLY A 173 1.75 7.44 3.42
CA GLY A 173 1.79 8.82 2.90
C GLY A 173 3.15 9.48 3.06
N THR A 174 3.80 9.32 4.22
CA THR A 174 5.17 9.81 4.44
C THR A 174 6.19 9.10 3.54
N GLY A 175 6.02 7.79 3.30
CA GLY A 175 6.84 7.05 2.35
C GLY A 175 6.74 7.59 0.91
N LEU A 176 5.58 8.11 0.50
CA LEU A 176 5.41 8.76 -0.81
C LEU A 176 6.13 10.12 -0.91
N ILE A 177 6.54 10.72 0.20
CA ILE A 177 7.36 11.96 0.21
C ILE A 177 8.84 11.60 0.23
N ILE A 178 9.23 10.85 1.26
CA ILE A 178 10.64 10.58 1.54
C ILE A 178 11.23 9.64 0.50
N GLY A 179 10.45 8.67 0.01
CA GLY A 179 10.93 7.69 -0.96
C GLY A 179 11.38 8.32 -2.28
N PRO A 180 10.54 9.09 -2.98
CA PRO A 180 10.96 9.76 -4.21
C PRO A 180 12.07 10.78 -3.99
N ALA A 181 12.12 11.46 -2.85
CA ALA A 181 13.24 12.32 -2.51
C ALA A 181 14.56 11.51 -2.39
N LEU A 182 14.56 10.41 -1.65
CA LEU A 182 15.74 9.54 -1.54
C LEU A 182 16.14 8.96 -2.89
N GLY A 183 15.17 8.44 -3.66
CA GLY A 183 15.42 7.88 -4.99
C GLY A 183 15.94 8.91 -5.99
N GLY A 184 15.41 10.13 -5.97
CA GLY A 184 15.80 11.18 -6.88
C GLY A 184 17.17 11.77 -6.53
N PHE A 185 17.36 12.26 -5.31
CA PHE A 185 18.59 12.96 -4.92
C PHE A 185 19.81 12.05 -4.83
N LEU A 186 19.63 10.79 -4.40
CA LEU A 186 20.76 9.89 -4.15
C LEU A 186 21.10 8.97 -5.33
N ALA A 187 20.27 8.90 -6.36
CA ALA A 187 20.60 8.16 -7.58
C ALA A 187 21.72 8.85 -8.37
N GLN A 188 22.57 8.05 -8.99
CA GLN A 188 23.75 8.47 -9.75
C GLN A 188 24.69 9.41 -8.95
N PRO A 189 25.11 9.01 -7.74
CA PRO A 189 25.86 9.89 -6.84
C PRO A 189 27.23 10.30 -7.38
N ALA A 190 27.89 9.45 -8.17
CA ALA A 190 29.18 9.77 -8.80
C ALA A 190 29.07 10.84 -9.90
N GLU A 191 27.91 10.93 -10.58
CA GLU A 191 27.65 11.98 -11.57
C GLU A 191 27.23 13.30 -10.90
N LYS A 192 26.40 13.22 -9.84
CA LYS A 192 25.84 14.40 -9.16
C LYS A 192 26.77 15.05 -8.15
N TYR A 193 27.52 14.24 -7.41
CA TYR A 193 28.36 14.68 -6.30
C TYR A 193 29.80 14.18 -6.49
N PRO A 194 30.48 14.54 -7.59
CA PRO A 194 31.81 14.01 -7.93
C PRO A 194 32.89 14.40 -6.90
N ALA A 195 32.67 15.46 -6.12
CA ALA A 195 33.57 15.86 -5.02
C ALA A 195 33.55 14.88 -3.82
N ILE A 196 32.46 14.11 -3.67
CA ILE A 196 32.26 13.18 -2.55
C ILE A 196 32.38 11.73 -3.02
N PHE A 197 31.87 11.43 -4.23
CA PHE A 197 31.85 10.09 -4.80
C PHE A 197 32.66 10.05 -6.09
N ALA A 198 33.80 9.36 -6.03
CA ALA A 198 34.64 9.16 -7.20
C ALA A 198 33.99 8.16 -8.17
N SER A 199 34.22 8.34 -9.48
CA SER A 199 33.63 7.49 -10.53
C SER A 199 34.13 6.04 -10.53
N ASP A 200 35.30 5.80 -9.95
CA ASP A 200 35.90 4.47 -9.74
C ASP A 200 35.41 3.78 -8.46
N SER A 201 34.63 4.48 -7.62
CA SER A 201 34.07 3.91 -6.39
C SER A 201 32.95 2.89 -6.66
N ILE A 202 32.54 2.16 -5.62
CA ILE A 202 31.38 1.26 -5.67
C ILE A 202 30.11 2.00 -6.15
N PHE A 203 29.99 3.29 -5.85
CA PHE A 203 28.83 4.10 -6.21
C PHE A 203 28.88 4.61 -7.67
N GLY A 204 30.07 4.61 -8.29
CA GLY A 204 30.19 4.77 -9.74
C GLY A 204 29.87 3.48 -10.50
N ARG A 205 30.30 2.32 -9.96
CA ARG A 205 29.96 1.00 -10.51
C ARG A 205 28.48 0.64 -10.37
N PHE A 206 27.84 1.06 -9.28
CA PHE A 206 26.42 0.82 -8.99
C PHE A 206 25.69 2.14 -8.72
N PRO A 207 25.25 2.87 -9.76
CA PRO A 207 24.68 4.22 -9.63
C PRO A 207 23.40 4.29 -8.77
N TYR A 208 22.69 3.18 -8.63
CA TYR A 208 21.42 3.07 -7.91
C TYR A 208 21.57 2.44 -6.51
N PHE A 209 22.80 2.13 -6.10
CA PHE A 209 23.06 1.44 -4.83
C PHE A 209 22.84 2.34 -3.62
N LEU A 210 23.25 3.61 -3.68
CA LEU A 210 23.15 4.54 -2.55
C LEU A 210 21.72 4.72 -1.99
N PRO A 211 20.68 5.02 -2.80
CA PRO A 211 19.32 5.13 -2.27
C PRO A 211 18.84 3.80 -1.65
N CYS A 212 19.18 2.67 -2.29
CA CYS A 212 18.84 1.34 -1.79
C CYS A 212 19.55 1.02 -0.47
N LEU A 213 20.82 1.41 -0.32
CA LEU A 213 21.61 1.20 0.89
C LEU A 213 21.02 1.97 2.07
N ILE A 214 20.68 3.25 1.91
CA ILE A 214 20.10 4.05 3.00
C ILE A 214 18.76 3.47 3.45
N ILE A 215 17.89 3.08 2.52
CA ILE A 215 16.61 2.45 2.85
C ILE A 215 16.83 1.10 3.55
N SER A 216 17.84 0.33 3.14
CA SER A 216 18.16 -0.97 3.75
C SER A 216 18.76 -0.83 5.14
N LEU A 217 19.58 0.20 5.39
CA LEU A 217 20.10 0.53 6.73
C LEU A 217 18.97 0.97 7.67
N PHE A 218 18.04 1.78 7.18
CA PHE A 218 16.84 2.13 7.93
C PHE A 218 16.01 0.88 8.24
N ALA A 219 15.74 0.03 7.24
CA ALA A 219 15.01 -1.22 7.43
C ALA A 219 15.73 -2.20 8.37
N LEU A 220 17.06 -2.19 8.44
CA LEU A 220 17.83 -2.99 9.39
C LEU A 220 17.57 -2.54 10.82
N LEU A 221 17.59 -1.22 11.09
CA LEU A 221 17.23 -0.67 12.39
C LEU A 221 15.79 -1.02 12.77
N VAL A 222 14.87 -0.96 11.81
CA VAL A 222 13.48 -1.39 12.00
C VAL A 222 13.40 -2.89 12.32
N THR A 223 14.12 -3.73 11.59
CA THR A 223 14.15 -5.20 11.81
C THR A 223 14.65 -5.52 13.21
N ILE A 224 15.70 -4.83 13.66
CA ILE A 224 16.22 -4.92 15.02
C ILE A 224 15.12 -4.52 16.01
N ALA A 225 14.49 -3.36 15.83
CA ALA A 225 13.37 -2.90 16.67
C ALA A 225 12.20 -3.90 16.72
N CYS A 226 11.94 -4.65 15.64
CA CYS A 226 10.88 -5.64 15.55
C CYS A 226 11.05 -6.82 16.53
N PHE A 227 12.27 -7.11 17.02
CA PHE A 227 12.45 -8.16 18.04
C PHE A 227 11.79 -7.83 19.38
N TRP A 228 11.58 -6.55 19.69
CA TRP A 228 10.94 -6.10 20.93
C TRP A 228 9.42 -5.93 20.82
N ILE A 229 8.83 -6.12 19.64
CA ILE A 229 7.37 -6.05 19.54
C ILE A 229 6.75 -7.25 20.25
N PRO A 230 5.61 -7.06 20.94
CA PRO A 230 4.88 -8.18 21.49
C PRO A 230 4.21 -9.02 20.40
N GLU A 231 3.92 -10.27 20.71
CA GLU A 231 3.10 -11.14 19.87
C GLU A 231 1.63 -11.05 20.31
N THR A 232 0.70 -11.07 19.35
CA THR A 232 -0.75 -10.93 19.59
C THR A 232 -1.52 -12.25 19.41
N LEU A 233 -0.87 -13.31 18.93
CA LEU A 233 -1.53 -14.61 18.75
C LEU A 233 -1.90 -15.29 20.07
N HIS A 234 -3.14 -15.78 20.15
CA HIS A 234 -3.62 -16.60 21.26
C HIS A 234 -3.34 -18.09 21.00
N THR A 235 -2.44 -18.68 21.76
CA THR A 235 -2.12 -20.12 21.72
C THR A 235 -2.63 -20.78 22.99
N HIS A 236 -3.87 -21.28 22.97
CA HIS A 236 -4.40 -22.09 24.04
C HIS A 236 -4.21 -23.57 23.72
N ASN A 237 -3.64 -24.35 24.65
CA ASN A 237 -3.58 -25.81 24.51
C ASN A 237 -5.00 -26.37 24.55
N SER A 238 -5.44 -26.98 23.44
CA SER A 238 -6.77 -27.54 23.25
C SER A 238 -7.18 -28.56 24.33
N GLU A 239 -6.20 -29.21 24.98
CA GLU A 239 -6.42 -30.17 26.07
C GLU A 239 -6.91 -29.52 27.39
N LYS A 240 -6.45 -28.30 27.72
CA LYS A 240 -6.89 -27.60 28.95
C LYS A 240 -8.28 -26.97 28.79
N ILE A 241 -8.60 -26.44 27.61
CA ILE A 241 -9.93 -25.88 27.32
C ILE A 241 -11.01 -26.97 27.40
N SER A 242 -10.73 -28.17 26.87
CA SER A 242 -11.63 -29.33 26.98
C SER A 242 -11.95 -29.68 28.44
N SER A 243 -10.94 -29.72 29.32
CA SER A 243 -11.15 -30.05 30.73
C SER A 243 -11.91 -28.98 31.51
N GLN A 244 -11.71 -27.70 31.16
CA GLN A 244 -12.32 -26.56 31.87
C GLN A 244 -13.78 -26.35 31.44
N ILE A 245 -14.06 -26.44 30.14
CA ILE A 245 -15.44 -26.47 29.62
C ILE A 245 -16.20 -27.68 30.17
N SER A 246 -15.56 -28.85 30.28
CA SER A 246 -16.19 -30.04 30.84
C SER A 246 -16.51 -29.90 32.33
N TYR A 247 -15.70 -29.16 33.10
CA TYR A 247 -15.95 -28.90 34.52
C TYR A 247 -17.05 -27.86 34.72
N ASP A 248 -17.01 -26.74 33.99
CA ASP A 248 -18.04 -25.68 34.04
C ASP A 248 -19.40 -26.18 33.53
N ALA A 249 -19.41 -27.08 32.53
CA ALA A 249 -20.63 -27.74 32.05
C ALA A 249 -21.22 -28.71 33.10
N LEU A 250 -20.38 -29.39 33.89
CA LEU A 250 -20.82 -30.24 35.00
C LEU A 250 -21.35 -29.42 36.18
N GLU A 251 -20.69 -28.31 36.50
CA GLU A 251 -21.09 -27.42 37.60
C GLU A 251 -22.41 -26.71 37.28
N SER A 252 -22.58 -26.23 36.04
CA SER A 252 -23.83 -25.63 35.57
C SER A 252 -24.98 -26.63 35.42
N ALA A 253 -24.70 -27.92 35.16
CA ALA A 253 -25.70 -28.99 35.19
C ALA A 253 -26.12 -29.35 36.62
N SER A 254 -25.20 -29.33 37.59
CA SER A 254 -25.48 -29.65 38.99
C SER A 254 -26.36 -28.62 39.71
N LEU A 255 -26.36 -27.36 39.24
CA LEU A 255 -27.17 -26.26 39.78
C LEU A 255 -28.57 -26.15 39.13
N ARG A 256 -28.85 -26.92 38.07
CA ARG A 256 -30.12 -26.87 37.30
C ARG A 256 -30.85 -28.21 37.30
N SER A 257 -31.02 -28.83 38.46
CA SER A 257 -31.94 -29.97 38.59
C SER A 257 -33.36 -29.48 38.93
N ASN A 258 -34.10 -28.90 37.98
CA ASN A 258 -35.57 -29.03 37.94
C ASN A 258 -36.37 -28.42 36.77
N ASP A 259 -35.81 -28.19 35.58
CA ASP A 259 -36.66 -27.89 34.43
C ASP A 259 -36.18 -28.60 33.17
N LYS A 260 -37.07 -29.42 32.59
CA LYS A 260 -36.90 -30.06 31.28
C LYS A 260 -36.90 -28.95 30.23
N VAL A 261 -35.73 -28.61 29.72
CA VAL A 261 -35.57 -27.77 28.53
C VAL A 261 -34.82 -28.59 27.50
N ASP A 262 -35.44 -28.74 26.32
CA ASP A 262 -34.86 -29.39 25.15
C ASP A 262 -33.50 -28.77 24.80
N LEU A 263 -32.44 -29.53 25.02
CA LEU A 263 -31.09 -29.19 24.59
C LEU A 263 -30.99 -29.42 23.09
N LYS A 264 -31.32 -28.40 22.29
CA LYS A 264 -30.69 -28.25 20.98
C LYS A 264 -29.22 -27.92 21.22
N GLU A 265 -28.35 -28.85 20.84
CA GLU A 265 -26.91 -28.62 20.71
C GLU A 265 -26.68 -27.38 19.85
N GLY A 266 -26.41 -26.26 20.51
CA GLY A 266 -25.92 -25.05 19.89
C GLY A 266 -24.46 -25.25 19.54
N SER A 267 -24.18 -25.91 18.42
CA SER A 267 -22.96 -25.59 17.69
C SER A 267 -23.12 -24.15 17.20
N GLU A 268 -22.60 -23.17 17.95
CA GLU A 268 -22.34 -21.84 17.41
C GLU A 268 -21.21 -21.91 16.37
N THR A 269 -21.42 -22.70 15.31
CA THR A 269 -20.92 -22.31 14.00
C THR A 269 -21.82 -21.16 13.56
N THR A 270 -21.54 -19.95 14.06
CA THR A 270 -21.98 -18.73 13.41
C THR A 270 -21.59 -18.89 11.95
N SER A 271 -22.59 -19.11 11.09
CA SER A 271 -22.43 -19.17 9.65
C SER A 271 -21.66 -17.91 9.26
N LYS A 272 -20.34 -18.03 9.01
CA LYS A 272 -19.52 -16.94 8.48
C LYS A 272 -20.15 -16.58 7.15
N GLU A 273 -21.00 -15.56 7.14
CA GLU A 273 -21.53 -15.03 5.89
C GLU A 273 -20.35 -14.76 4.99
N SER A 274 -20.34 -15.43 3.83
CA SER A 274 -19.22 -15.35 2.91
C SER A 274 -19.07 -13.90 2.47
N LEU A 275 -18.02 -13.21 2.93
CA LEU A 275 -17.73 -11.81 2.58
C LEU A 275 -17.69 -11.58 1.07
N ILE A 276 -17.27 -12.59 0.30
CA ILE A 276 -17.24 -12.56 -1.17
C ILE A 276 -18.65 -12.46 -1.78
N LYS A 277 -19.69 -12.90 -1.06
CA LYS A 277 -21.10 -12.79 -1.49
C LYS A 277 -21.72 -11.45 -1.08
N ASN A 278 -21.07 -10.67 -0.22
CA ASN A 278 -21.51 -9.33 0.15
C ASN A 278 -21.27 -8.37 -1.03
N TRP A 279 -22.31 -8.17 -1.86
CA TRP A 279 -22.21 -7.36 -3.06
C TRP A 279 -21.85 -5.88 -2.81
N PRO A 280 -22.40 -5.18 -1.78
CA PRO A 280 -21.92 -3.84 -1.40
C PRO A 280 -20.41 -3.78 -1.12
N LEU A 281 -19.86 -4.79 -0.44
CA LEU A 281 -18.42 -4.87 -0.21
C LEU A 281 -17.67 -5.10 -1.53
N MET A 282 -18.04 -6.13 -2.28
CA MET A 282 -17.33 -6.53 -3.50
C MET A 282 -17.38 -5.46 -4.58
N SER A 283 -18.52 -4.78 -4.77
CA SER A 283 -18.64 -3.66 -5.70
C SER A 283 -17.68 -2.52 -5.35
N SER A 284 -17.58 -2.14 -4.07
CA SER A 284 -16.62 -1.12 -3.63
C SER A 284 -15.16 -1.56 -3.81
N ILE A 285 -14.86 -2.84 -3.57
CA ILE A 285 -13.52 -3.40 -3.81
C ILE A 285 -13.17 -3.37 -5.31
N LEU A 286 -14.11 -3.72 -6.21
CA LEU A 286 -13.86 -3.71 -7.65
C LEU A 286 -13.57 -2.30 -8.17
N VAL A 287 -14.38 -1.30 -7.77
CA VAL A 287 -14.14 0.10 -8.12
C VAL A 287 -12.78 0.56 -7.58
N TYR A 288 -12.46 0.19 -6.34
CA TYR A 288 -11.17 0.49 -5.72
C TYR A 288 -9.98 -0.10 -6.49
N CYS A 289 -10.14 -1.31 -7.04
CA CYS A 289 -9.11 -1.96 -7.85
C CYS A 289 -8.87 -1.23 -9.18
N VAL A 290 -9.93 -0.76 -9.85
CA VAL A 290 -9.80 0.01 -11.11
C VAL A 290 -9.08 1.34 -10.88
N PHE A 291 -9.47 2.11 -9.87
CA PHE A 291 -8.75 3.35 -9.55
C PHE A 291 -7.33 3.10 -9.06
N SER A 292 -7.08 2.00 -8.34
CA SER A 292 -5.73 1.61 -7.91
C SER A 292 -4.83 1.21 -9.09
N LEU A 293 -5.39 0.54 -10.10
CA LEU A 293 -4.70 0.25 -11.36
C LEU A 293 -4.32 1.56 -12.07
N HIS A 294 -5.30 2.46 -12.24
CA HIS A 294 -5.08 3.75 -12.88
C HIS A 294 -4.03 4.60 -12.15
N ASP A 295 -4.13 4.72 -10.82
CA ASP A 295 -3.19 5.48 -10.00
C ASP A 295 -1.74 4.97 -10.13
N MET A 296 -1.57 3.65 -10.13
CA MET A 296 -0.26 3.02 -10.32
C MET A 296 0.26 3.19 -11.75
N ALA A 297 -0.59 3.02 -12.77
CA ALA A 297 -0.21 3.22 -14.16
C ALA A 297 0.19 4.68 -14.42
N TYR A 298 -0.55 5.65 -13.89
CA TYR A 298 -0.18 7.07 -13.95
C TYR A 298 1.18 7.31 -13.30
N THR A 299 1.44 6.76 -12.10
CA THR A 299 2.68 7.06 -11.37
C THR A 299 3.90 6.56 -12.13
N GLU A 300 3.79 5.38 -12.75
CA GLU A 300 4.79 4.83 -13.66
C GLU A 300 4.96 5.72 -14.90
N ILE A 301 3.86 5.98 -15.62
CA ILE A 301 3.86 6.78 -16.86
C ILE A 301 4.42 8.18 -16.62
N PHE A 302 3.99 8.86 -15.56
CA PHE A 302 4.45 10.21 -15.23
C PHE A 302 5.97 10.23 -15.06
N SER A 303 6.52 9.24 -14.36
CA SER A 303 7.96 9.16 -14.11
C SER A 303 8.73 8.86 -15.40
N LEU A 304 8.22 7.97 -16.26
CA LEU A 304 8.82 7.68 -17.57
C LEU A 304 8.74 8.89 -18.52
N TRP A 305 7.59 9.54 -18.59
CA TRP A 305 7.34 10.71 -19.43
C TRP A 305 8.18 11.92 -19.01
N ALA A 306 8.30 12.18 -17.71
CA ALA A 306 9.13 13.26 -17.21
C ALA A 306 10.60 13.09 -17.62
N VAL A 307 11.14 11.86 -17.54
CA VAL A 307 12.54 11.57 -17.90
C VAL A 307 12.77 11.50 -19.41
N SER A 308 11.76 11.08 -20.17
CA SER A 308 11.91 10.83 -21.61
C SER A 308 12.45 12.07 -22.38
N PRO A 309 13.27 11.86 -23.42
CA PRO A 309 13.77 12.92 -24.29
C PRO A 309 12.66 13.82 -24.84
N LYS A 310 12.94 15.14 -24.94
CA LYS A 310 12.00 16.10 -25.56
C LYS A 310 11.61 15.77 -27.00
N ARG A 311 12.47 15.05 -27.73
CA ARG A 311 12.19 14.59 -29.11
C ARG A 311 11.09 13.51 -29.18
N LEU A 312 10.79 12.86 -28.04
CA LEU A 312 9.74 11.85 -27.89
C LEU A 312 8.53 12.39 -27.09
N GLY A 313 8.41 13.71 -26.93
CA GLY A 313 7.31 14.33 -26.17
C GLY A 313 7.49 14.37 -24.65
N GLY A 314 8.64 13.93 -24.12
CA GLY A 314 8.98 13.99 -22.70
C GLY A 314 9.61 15.32 -22.24
N LEU A 315 10.03 15.40 -20.97
CA LEU A 315 10.60 16.64 -20.39
C LEU A 315 12.13 16.66 -20.29
N SER A 316 12.78 15.49 -20.43
CA SER A 316 14.23 15.30 -20.19
C SER A 316 14.66 15.67 -18.78
N TYR A 317 13.82 15.37 -17.80
CA TYR A 317 14.12 15.59 -16.38
C TYR A 317 15.18 14.63 -15.88
N SER A 318 16.01 15.11 -14.96
CA SER A 318 16.92 14.27 -14.20
C SER A 318 16.18 13.45 -13.14
N THR A 319 16.85 12.46 -12.56
CA THR A 319 16.34 11.74 -11.37
C THR A 319 15.98 12.68 -10.23
N GLN A 320 16.71 13.80 -10.07
CA GLN A 320 16.42 14.79 -9.02
C GLN A 320 15.11 15.52 -9.29
N ASP A 321 14.91 16.03 -10.51
CA ASP A 321 13.72 16.81 -10.86
C ASP A 321 12.44 15.99 -10.66
N VAL A 322 12.46 14.70 -11.05
CA VAL A 322 11.33 13.78 -10.81
C VAL A 322 11.11 13.55 -9.31
N GLY A 323 12.20 13.35 -8.56
CA GLY A 323 12.15 13.19 -7.10
C GLY A 323 11.56 14.41 -6.40
N GLU A 324 11.92 15.62 -6.84
CA GLU A 324 11.39 16.88 -6.34
C GLU A 324 9.89 17.02 -6.57
N VAL A 325 9.42 16.80 -7.81
CA VAL A 325 7.99 16.92 -8.14
C VAL A 325 7.15 15.94 -7.32
N LEU A 326 7.60 14.68 -7.22
CA LEU A 326 6.90 13.66 -6.44
C LEU A 326 6.92 13.96 -4.93
N ALA A 327 8.03 14.46 -4.40
CA ALA A 327 8.14 14.83 -2.99
C ALA A 327 7.27 16.04 -2.62
N ILE A 328 7.26 17.09 -3.45
CA ILE A 328 6.39 18.27 -3.28
C ILE A 328 4.92 17.86 -3.31
N SER A 329 4.56 17.02 -4.28
CA SER A 329 3.19 16.50 -4.41
C SER A 329 2.78 15.65 -3.21
N GLY A 330 3.69 14.81 -2.69
CA GLY A 330 3.46 14.02 -1.48
C GLY A 330 3.27 14.89 -0.22
N LEU A 331 4.00 16.00 -0.09
CA LEU A 331 3.85 16.91 1.05
C LEU A 331 2.48 17.57 1.05
N GLY A 332 2.07 18.13 -0.10
CA GLY A 332 0.74 18.73 -0.20
C GLY A 332 -0.38 17.70 -0.04
N LEU A 333 -0.17 16.46 -0.46
CA LEU A 333 -1.05 15.32 -0.17
C LEU A 333 -1.24 15.09 1.34
N LEU A 334 -0.16 15.07 2.14
CA LEU A 334 -0.27 14.88 3.60
C LEU A 334 -1.03 16.03 4.27
N VAL A 335 -0.78 17.27 3.84
CA VAL A 335 -1.50 18.45 4.34
C VAL A 335 -2.99 18.31 4.03
N PHE A 336 -3.34 17.96 2.79
CA PHE A 336 -4.73 17.77 2.38
C PHE A 336 -5.44 16.66 3.16
N GLN A 337 -4.81 15.50 3.32
CA GLN A 337 -5.37 14.35 4.05
C GLN A 337 -5.61 14.65 5.53
N SER A 338 -4.70 15.38 6.17
CA SER A 338 -4.81 15.69 7.60
C SER A 338 -5.81 16.79 7.92
N SER A 339 -6.09 17.71 6.99
CA SER A 339 -6.90 18.91 7.26
C SER A 339 -8.19 18.99 6.44
N LEU A 340 -8.10 18.97 5.10
CA LEU A 340 -9.23 19.24 4.21
C LEU A 340 -10.11 18.01 3.99
N TYR A 341 -9.54 16.82 3.83
CA TYR A 341 -10.30 15.62 3.47
C TYR A 341 -11.46 15.31 4.44
N PRO A 342 -11.27 15.32 5.78
CA PRO A 342 -12.36 15.03 6.72
C PRO A 342 -13.52 16.02 6.61
N LEU A 343 -13.22 17.29 6.31
CA LEU A 343 -14.23 18.33 6.12
C LEU A 343 -15.05 18.06 4.86
N VAL A 344 -14.38 17.75 3.75
CA VAL A 344 -15.04 17.47 2.47
C VAL A 344 -15.89 16.19 2.56
N GLU A 345 -15.34 15.11 3.15
CA GLU A 345 -16.08 13.85 3.33
C GLU A 345 -17.35 14.05 4.17
N LYS A 346 -17.29 14.86 5.23
CA LYS A 346 -18.45 15.15 6.09
C LYS A 346 -19.55 15.93 5.36
N ILE A 347 -19.20 16.80 4.41
CA ILE A 347 -20.16 17.66 3.71
C ILE A 347 -20.86 16.90 2.58
N ILE A 348 -20.11 16.19 1.73
CA ILE A 348 -20.66 15.58 0.50
C ILE A 348 -20.65 14.05 0.47
N GLY A 349 -20.01 13.40 1.46
CA GLY A 349 -19.94 11.95 1.55
C GLY A 349 -18.88 11.28 0.64
N PRO A 350 -18.42 10.07 0.98
CA PRO A 350 -17.30 9.41 0.31
C PRO A 350 -17.54 9.10 -1.18
N THR A 351 -18.79 8.78 -1.55
CA THR A 351 -19.15 8.45 -2.94
C THR A 351 -19.11 9.67 -3.84
N MET A 352 -19.62 10.83 -3.39
CA MET A 352 -19.55 12.06 -4.18
C MET A 352 -18.12 12.58 -4.29
N VAL A 353 -17.34 12.50 -3.22
CA VAL A 353 -15.91 12.83 -3.27
C VAL A 353 -15.22 12.02 -4.36
N SER A 354 -15.43 10.71 -4.39
CA SER A 354 -14.82 9.83 -5.39
C SER A 354 -15.26 10.18 -6.82
N ARG A 355 -16.55 10.51 -7.03
CA ARG A 355 -17.08 10.93 -8.33
C ARG A 355 -16.50 12.24 -8.82
N ILE A 356 -16.54 13.28 -7.98
CA ILE A 356 -16.02 14.60 -8.32
C ILE A 356 -14.52 14.49 -8.58
N ALA A 357 -13.78 13.78 -7.72
CA ALA A 357 -12.35 13.61 -7.89
C ALA A 357 -11.99 12.91 -9.20
N GLY A 358 -12.73 11.85 -9.58
CA GLY A 358 -12.49 11.17 -10.85
C GLY A 358 -12.86 12.02 -12.07
N ILE A 359 -13.99 12.73 -12.03
CA ILE A 359 -14.40 13.64 -13.12
C ILE A 359 -13.38 14.77 -13.32
N VAL A 360 -12.87 15.36 -12.24
CA VAL A 360 -11.86 16.44 -12.31
C VAL A 360 -10.49 15.91 -12.74
N SER A 361 -10.18 14.64 -12.47
CA SER A 361 -8.92 14.01 -12.90
C SER A 361 -8.81 13.89 -14.42
N ILE A 362 -9.92 13.73 -15.14
CA ILE A 362 -9.94 13.58 -16.61
C ILE A 362 -9.38 14.82 -17.36
N PRO A 363 -9.92 16.04 -17.17
CA PRO A 363 -9.37 17.23 -17.82
C PRO A 363 -7.95 17.53 -17.31
N LEU A 364 -7.65 17.21 -16.06
CA LEU A 364 -6.31 17.39 -15.50
C LEU A 364 -5.28 16.50 -16.21
N LEU A 365 -5.56 15.21 -16.42
CA LEU A 365 -4.67 14.29 -17.14
C LEU A 365 -4.47 14.74 -18.59
N THR A 366 -5.53 15.19 -19.25
CA THR A 366 -5.46 15.74 -20.61
C THR A 366 -4.55 16.97 -20.67
N SER A 367 -4.48 17.75 -19.58
CA SER A 367 -3.64 18.95 -19.53
C SER A 367 -2.14 18.65 -19.55
N TYR A 368 -1.67 17.44 -19.17
CA TYR A 368 -0.25 17.11 -19.10
C TYR A 368 0.48 17.25 -20.44
N HIS A 369 -0.19 16.91 -21.54
CA HIS A 369 0.32 17.14 -22.88
C HIS A 369 0.67 18.62 -23.10
N TYR A 370 -0.27 19.52 -22.79
CA TYR A 370 -0.07 20.96 -22.94
C TYR A 370 0.95 21.52 -21.92
N ILE A 371 1.00 20.96 -20.71
CA ILE A 371 2.03 21.30 -19.72
C ILE A 371 3.42 20.99 -20.28
N GLY A 372 3.59 19.87 -20.98
CA GLY A 372 4.86 19.50 -21.61
C GLY A 372 5.36 20.48 -22.68
N MET A 373 4.47 21.29 -23.26
CA MET A 373 4.85 22.35 -24.20
C MET A 373 5.41 23.61 -23.51
N LEU A 374 5.24 23.74 -22.20
CA LEU A 374 5.80 24.85 -21.42
C LEU A 374 7.31 24.69 -21.22
N SER A 375 7.98 25.78 -20.87
CA SER A 375 9.42 25.76 -20.55
C SER A 375 9.76 26.65 -19.36
N GLY A 376 10.93 26.42 -18.78
CA GLY A 376 11.45 27.19 -17.66
C GLY A 376 10.59 27.10 -16.39
N ILE A 377 10.44 28.24 -15.72
CA ILE A 377 9.73 28.35 -14.43
C ILE A 377 8.24 28.01 -14.59
N ALA A 378 7.63 28.40 -15.72
CA ALA A 378 6.22 28.11 -15.98
C ALA A 378 5.93 26.60 -16.00
N LEU A 379 6.78 25.82 -16.67
CA LEU A 379 6.68 24.35 -16.65
C LEU A 379 6.76 23.82 -15.22
N SER A 380 7.78 24.24 -14.47
CA SER A 380 8.00 23.74 -13.10
C SER A 380 6.81 24.03 -12.18
N VAL A 381 6.28 25.27 -12.18
CA VAL A 381 5.15 25.67 -11.34
C VAL A 381 3.88 24.92 -11.73
N VAL A 382 3.54 24.90 -13.03
CA VAL A 382 2.29 24.28 -13.49
C VAL A 382 2.35 22.77 -13.30
N LEU A 383 3.49 22.12 -13.56
CA LEU A 383 3.65 20.68 -13.37
C LEU A 383 3.56 20.27 -11.90
N ASN A 384 4.21 21.00 -10.99
CA ASN A 384 4.10 20.74 -9.56
C ASN A 384 2.65 20.91 -9.06
N CYS A 385 1.97 21.98 -9.49
CA CYS A 385 0.55 22.17 -9.18
C CYS A 385 -0.32 21.04 -9.74
N ALA A 386 -0.14 20.65 -10.99
CA ALA A 386 -0.91 19.59 -11.63
C ALA A 386 -0.66 18.22 -10.97
N SER A 387 0.59 17.91 -10.63
CA SER A 387 0.98 16.69 -9.93
C SER A 387 0.41 16.65 -8.50
N LEU A 388 0.44 17.78 -7.78
CA LEU A 388 -0.18 17.89 -6.47
C LEU A 388 -1.69 17.66 -6.55
N VAL A 389 -2.39 18.38 -7.44
CA VAL A 389 -3.84 18.23 -7.62
C VAL A 389 -4.19 16.79 -7.98
N LYS A 390 -3.45 16.17 -8.91
CA LYS A 390 -3.69 14.76 -9.26
C LYS A 390 -3.58 13.87 -8.03
N ASN A 391 -2.48 13.96 -7.28
CA ASN A 391 -2.27 13.10 -6.11
C ASN A 391 -3.37 13.29 -5.05
N VAL A 392 -3.83 14.52 -4.84
CA VAL A 392 -4.96 14.85 -3.97
C VAL A 392 -6.26 14.20 -4.44
N LEU A 393 -6.55 14.24 -5.75
CA LEU A 393 -7.74 13.60 -6.32
C LEU A 393 -7.67 12.08 -6.18
N SER A 394 -6.53 11.46 -6.56
CA SER A 394 -6.34 10.01 -6.48
C SER A 394 -6.46 9.47 -5.06
N ILE A 395 -5.85 10.12 -4.06
CA ILE A 395 -6.00 9.68 -2.67
C ILE A 395 -7.44 9.83 -2.19
N SER A 396 -8.16 10.85 -2.65
CA SER A 396 -9.52 11.14 -2.18
C SER A 396 -10.48 10.03 -2.61
N ILE A 397 -10.28 9.52 -3.83
CA ILE A 397 -10.98 8.35 -4.37
C ILE A 397 -10.64 7.10 -3.55
N VAL A 398 -9.34 6.82 -3.37
CA VAL A 398 -8.86 5.66 -2.60
C VAL A 398 -9.42 5.64 -1.17
N THR A 399 -9.33 6.76 -0.46
CA THR A 399 -9.83 6.88 0.92
C THR A 399 -11.36 6.77 0.96
N GLY A 400 -12.08 7.38 0.01
CA GLY A 400 -13.53 7.32 -0.07
C GLY A 400 -14.04 5.88 -0.26
N LEU A 401 -13.45 5.14 -1.20
CA LEU A 401 -13.78 3.74 -1.46
C LEU A 401 -13.41 2.84 -0.28
N PHE A 402 -12.27 3.10 0.38
CA PHE A 402 -11.88 2.36 1.59
C PHE A 402 -12.86 2.56 2.75
N ILE A 403 -13.40 3.78 2.92
CA ILE A 403 -14.48 4.05 3.89
C ILE A 403 -15.74 3.25 3.55
N LEU A 404 -16.14 3.21 2.27
CA LEU A 404 -17.29 2.43 1.82
C LEU A 404 -17.13 0.94 2.10
N GLN A 405 -15.93 0.37 1.87
CA GLN A 405 -15.63 -1.03 2.18
C GLN A 405 -15.84 -1.33 3.67
N ASN A 406 -15.32 -0.47 4.55
CA ASN A 406 -15.46 -0.66 6.00
C ASN A 406 -16.90 -0.42 6.50
N ARG A 407 -17.71 0.39 5.80
CA ARG A 407 -19.15 0.57 6.10
C ARG A 407 -20.00 -0.61 5.61
N ALA A 408 -19.54 -1.34 4.59
CA ALA A 408 -20.27 -2.50 4.05
C ALA A 408 -20.26 -3.73 4.96
N VAL A 409 -19.35 -3.79 5.93
CA VAL A 409 -19.15 -4.94 6.84
C VAL A 409 -19.19 -4.52 8.30
N GLU A 410 -19.54 -5.47 9.17
CA GLU A 410 -19.48 -5.27 10.61
C GLU A 410 -18.05 -5.19 11.12
N GLN A 411 -17.86 -4.54 12.27
CA GLN A 411 -16.53 -4.28 12.86
C GLN A 411 -15.68 -5.55 12.95
N HIS A 412 -16.28 -6.67 13.38
CA HIS A 412 -15.59 -7.96 13.54
C HIS A 412 -15.09 -8.58 12.23
N GLN A 413 -15.62 -8.14 11.07
CA GLN A 413 -15.27 -8.66 9.75
C GLN A 413 -14.38 -7.70 8.93
N ARG A 414 -14.16 -6.46 9.41
CA ARG A 414 -13.37 -5.43 8.69
C ARG A 414 -11.96 -5.89 8.35
N GLY A 415 -11.30 -6.63 9.25
CA GLY A 415 -9.96 -7.17 9.00
C GLY A 415 -9.92 -8.09 7.77
N ALA A 416 -10.83 -9.07 7.72
CA ALA A 416 -10.93 -10.00 6.60
C ALA A 416 -11.35 -9.29 5.29
N ALA A 417 -12.31 -8.36 5.36
CA ALA A 417 -12.73 -7.57 4.21
C ALA A 417 -11.58 -6.72 3.63
N ASN A 418 -10.80 -6.07 4.50
CA ASN A 418 -9.62 -5.30 4.11
C ASN A 418 -8.51 -6.22 3.55
N GLY A 419 -8.38 -7.45 4.06
CA GLY A 419 -7.45 -8.45 3.51
C GLY A 419 -7.79 -8.86 2.07
N ILE A 420 -9.08 -9.11 1.79
CA ILE A 420 -9.58 -9.39 0.43
C ILE A 420 -9.34 -8.19 -0.48
N ALA A 421 -9.72 -6.99 -0.04
CA ALA A 421 -9.56 -5.75 -0.80
C ALA A 421 -8.09 -5.51 -1.18
N MET A 422 -7.17 -5.68 -0.24
CA MET A 422 -5.73 -5.47 -0.45
C MET A 422 -5.13 -6.50 -1.42
N THR A 423 -5.58 -7.75 -1.37
CA THR A 423 -5.11 -8.81 -2.29
C THR A 423 -5.56 -8.49 -3.72
N LEU A 424 -6.85 -8.20 -3.92
CA LEU A 424 -7.37 -7.87 -5.25
C LEU A 424 -6.76 -6.56 -5.78
N MET A 425 -6.61 -5.55 -4.92
CA MET A 425 -5.94 -4.30 -5.26
C MET A 425 -4.48 -4.55 -5.68
N SER A 426 -3.75 -5.41 -4.98
CA SER A 426 -2.35 -5.70 -5.32
C SER A 426 -2.21 -6.38 -6.68
N LEU A 427 -3.16 -7.27 -7.04
CA LEU A 427 -3.22 -7.89 -8.36
C LEU A 427 -3.42 -6.84 -9.46
N PHE A 428 -4.34 -5.90 -9.27
CA PHE A 428 -4.57 -4.80 -10.22
C PHE A 428 -3.38 -3.84 -10.28
N LYS A 429 -2.77 -3.49 -9.14
CA LYS A 429 -1.55 -2.67 -9.09
C LYS A 429 -0.35 -3.36 -9.75
N ALA A 430 -0.33 -4.69 -9.88
CA ALA A 430 0.71 -5.38 -10.63
C ALA A 430 0.60 -5.15 -12.14
N ALA A 431 -0.62 -5.05 -12.68
CA ALA A 431 -0.84 -4.75 -14.09
C ALA A 431 -0.53 -3.28 -14.46
N GLY A 432 -0.58 -2.36 -13.48
CA GLY A 432 -0.38 -0.92 -13.69
C GLY A 432 0.95 -0.56 -14.35
N PRO A 433 2.12 -0.88 -13.76
CA PRO A 433 3.41 -0.51 -14.33
C PRO A 433 3.72 -1.21 -15.64
N ALA A 434 3.40 -2.51 -15.76
CA ALA A 434 3.63 -3.27 -17.00
C ALA A 434 2.78 -2.72 -18.15
N GLY A 435 1.49 -2.47 -17.90
CA GLY A 435 0.58 -1.86 -18.88
C GLY A 435 0.96 -0.42 -19.20
N GLY A 436 1.31 0.38 -18.19
CA GLY A 436 1.70 1.77 -18.32
C GLY A 436 3.00 1.96 -19.10
N GLY A 437 4.02 1.16 -18.79
CA GLY A 437 5.29 1.14 -19.52
C GLY A 437 5.14 0.67 -20.96
N ALA A 438 4.34 -0.37 -21.22
CA ALA A 438 4.04 -0.83 -22.57
C ALA A 438 3.25 0.20 -23.39
N LEU A 439 2.26 0.83 -22.77
CA LEU A 439 1.50 1.94 -23.36
C LEU A 439 2.42 3.11 -23.70
N PHE A 440 3.27 3.51 -22.78
CA PHE A 440 4.22 4.60 -22.97
C PHE A 440 5.19 4.32 -24.12
N SER A 441 5.82 3.15 -24.14
CA SER A 441 6.72 2.74 -25.23
C SER A 441 6.03 2.62 -26.59
N TRP A 442 4.77 2.19 -26.62
CA TRP A 442 3.98 2.16 -27.85
C TRP A 442 3.62 3.56 -28.33
N ALA A 443 3.33 4.47 -27.40
CA ALA A 443 3.03 5.86 -27.68
C ALA A 443 4.24 6.61 -28.26
N GLU A 444 5.43 6.47 -27.69
CA GLU A 444 6.66 7.10 -28.22
C GLU A 444 6.95 6.70 -29.68
N LYS A 445 6.62 5.46 -30.07
CA LYS A 445 6.74 4.99 -31.47
C LYS A 445 5.74 5.63 -32.43
N ARG A 446 4.72 6.34 -31.91
CA ARG A 446 3.61 6.95 -32.66
C ARG A 446 3.60 8.48 -32.59
N GLU A 447 4.70 9.12 -32.20
CA GLU A 447 4.80 10.60 -32.18
C GLU A 447 4.41 11.25 -33.51
N GLY A 448 4.72 10.62 -34.66
CA GLY A 448 4.34 11.13 -35.98
C GLY A 448 2.89 10.89 -36.43
N ALA A 449 2.01 10.39 -35.56
CA ALA A 449 0.63 10.05 -35.95
C ALA A 449 -0.26 11.30 -36.09
N TYR A 450 -1.08 11.34 -37.15
CA TYR A 450 -2.00 12.45 -37.42
C TYR A 450 -3.18 12.54 -36.43
N PHE A 451 -3.60 11.42 -35.85
CA PHE A 451 -4.70 11.35 -34.89
C PHE A 451 -4.17 10.80 -33.56
N LEU A 452 -4.25 11.62 -32.50
CA LEU A 452 -3.71 11.35 -31.16
C LEU A 452 -2.21 10.95 -31.23
N PRO A 453 -1.30 11.93 -31.39
CA PRO A 453 0.14 11.69 -31.27
C PRO A 453 0.50 11.05 -29.90
N GLY A 454 1.68 10.46 -29.84
CA GLY A 454 2.12 9.57 -28.77
C GLY A 454 1.76 10.06 -27.36
N ASP A 455 2.31 11.20 -26.97
CA ASP A 455 2.04 11.83 -25.69
C ASP A 455 0.53 12.03 -25.37
N GLN A 456 -0.30 12.45 -26.33
CA GLN A 456 -1.75 12.56 -26.17
C GLN A 456 -2.41 11.19 -25.99
N MET A 457 -1.93 10.17 -26.70
CA MET A 457 -2.47 8.82 -26.64
C MET A 457 -2.33 8.18 -25.26
N VAL A 458 -1.19 8.42 -24.57
CA VAL A 458 -0.96 7.91 -23.22
C VAL A 458 -2.01 8.44 -22.24
N PHE A 459 -2.20 9.76 -22.20
CA PHE A 459 -3.18 10.38 -21.32
C PHE A 459 -4.62 10.09 -21.74
N PHE A 460 -4.89 9.91 -23.02
CA PHE A 460 -6.20 9.46 -23.52
C PHE A 460 -6.58 8.08 -22.98
N ILE A 461 -5.68 7.10 -23.02
CA ILE A 461 -5.98 5.77 -22.49
C ILE A 461 -6.12 5.79 -20.96
N LEU A 462 -5.29 6.56 -20.25
CA LEU A 462 -5.49 6.78 -18.81
C LEU A 462 -6.88 7.38 -18.51
N ASN A 463 -7.32 8.37 -19.30
CA ASN A 463 -8.66 8.96 -19.19
C ASN A 463 -9.78 7.95 -19.45
N ILE A 464 -9.62 7.01 -20.38
CA ILE A 464 -10.61 5.95 -20.60
C ILE A 464 -10.73 5.07 -19.34
N ILE A 465 -9.60 4.67 -18.74
CA ILE A 465 -9.62 3.86 -17.52
C ILE A 465 -10.25 4.63 -16.36
N GLU A 466 -9.90 5.91 -16.21
CA GLU A 466 -10.50 6.79 -15.20
C GLU A 466 -12.01 6.97 -15.42
N LEU A 467 -12.46 7.16 -16.67
CA LEU A 467 -13.87 7.27 -17.03
C LEU A 467 -14.63 5.98 -16.70
N VAL A 468 -14.05 4.81 -16.99
CA VAL A 468 -14.63 3.52 -16.59
C VAL A 468 -14.75 3.44 -15.07
N GLY A 469 -13.71 3.84 -14.33
CA GLY A 469 -13.74 3.93 -12.87
C GLY A 469 -14.88 4.83 -12.37
N VAL A 470 -15.02 6.03 -12.94
CA VAL A 470 -16.10 6.97 -12.63
C VAL A 470 -17.48 6.37 -12.93
N LEU A 471 -17.68 5.78 -14.10
CA LEU A 471 -18.95 5.13 -14.48
C LEU A 471 -19.32 4.01 -13.51
N MET A 472 -18.34 3.23 -13.05
CA MET A 472 -18.56 2.18 -12.06
C MET A 472 -18.93 2.71 -10.67
N THR A 473 -18.72 4.00 -10.38
CA THR A 473 -19.21 4.59 -9.12
C THR A 473 -20.73 4.83 -9.11
N PHE A 474 -21.41 4.72 -10.26
CA PHE A 474 -22.86 4.88 -10.38
C PHE A 474 -23.58 3.53 -10.27
N LYS A 475 -24.89 3.57 -9.97
CA LYS A 475 -25.73 2.37 -10.03
C LYS A 475 -25.85 1.88 -11.48
N PRO A 476 -25.87 0.56 -11.73
CA PRO A 476 -26.00 -0.55 -10.77
C PRO A 476 -24.67 -1.08 -10.20
N PHE A 477 -23.51 -0.51 -10.59
CA PHE A 477 -22.19 -1.06 -10.29
C PHE A 477 -21.81 -0.91 -8.81
N LEU A 478 -21.79 0.33 -8.29
CA LEU A 478 -21.51 0.59 -6.88
C LEU A 478 -22.81 0.57 -6.08
N VAL A 479 -22.91 -0.37 -5.13
CA VAL A 479 -24.07 -0.51 -4.24
C VAL A 479 -23.65 -0.16 -2.82
N GLU A 480 -24.30 0.85 -2.25
CA GLU A 480 -24.12 1.20 -0.84
C GLU A 480 -25.08 0.39 0.04
N ARG A 481 -24.59 -0.08 1.20
CA ARG A 481 -25.44 -0.67 2.23
C ARG A 481 -26.41 0.42 2.69
N ARG A 482 -27.72 0.19 2.57
CA ARG A 482 -28.73 1.08 3.18
C ARG A 482 -28.45 1.10 4.68
N GLN A 483 -28.16 2.29 5.21
CA GLN A 483 -28.03 2.52 6.65
C GLN A 483 -29.40 2.41 7.33
#